data_AF-A0A2H9R3F1-F1
#
_entry.id   AF-A0A2H9R3F1-F1
#
_cell.length_a   1.000
_cell.length_b   1.000
_cell.length_c   1.000
_cell.angle_alpha   90.00
_cell.angle_beta   90.00
_cell.angle_gamma   90.00
#
_symmetry.space_group_name_H-M   'P 1'
#
loop_
_entity.id
_entity.type
_entity.pdbx_description
1 polymer ?
#
loop_
_entity_poly.entity_id
_entity_poly.type
_entity_poly.pdbx_seq_one_letter_code
_entity_poly.pdbx_strand_id
1 'polypeptide(L)'
;MEVRDQDVYVFTEKVFGPGGIPLGSQGRVNCFVDSDEGLAACWLMMKRGCTPNIYHTISVDALDKWSYGNKLKKIRVKSIEEVGSDHPLVVGDRLEKDGIKRYDGFATVLAPIIAFTKDEINQSVKKINT
;
A
#
# COMPACT_ATOMS: atom_id res chain seq x y z
N MET A 1 13.80 28.04 12.07
CA MET A 1 15.26 28.09 12.29
C MET A 1 15.64 26.86 13.08
N GLU A 2 16.62 26.12 12.60
CA GLU A 2 17.17 24.94 13.26
C GLU A 2 18.69 25.12 13.37
N VAL A 3 19.23 24.97 14.58
CA VAL A 3 20.67 25.11 14.87
C VAL A 3 21.22 23.72 15.09
N ARG A 4 22.26 23.32 14.32
CA ARG A 4 22.93 22.02 14.41
C ARG A 4 24.44 22.23 14.33
N ASP A 5 25.17 21.75 15.33
CA ASP A 5 26.62 21.90 15.45
C ASP A 5 27.08 23.35 15.24
N GLN A 6 27.80 23.62 14.14
CA GLN A 6 28.30 24.95 13.78
C GLN A 6 27.45 25.66 12.72
N ASP A 7 26.33 25.05 12.30
CA ASP A 7 25.51 25.52 11.18
C ASP A 7 24.10 25.94 11.62
N VAL A 8 23.51 26.85 10.84
CA VAL A 8 22.15 27.36 11.04
C VAL A 8 21.35 27.20 9.76
N TYR A 9 20.23 26.48 9.86
CA TYR A 9 19.26 26.30 8.78
C TYR A 9 18.05 27.21 9.01
N VAL A 10 17.81 28.14 8.09
CA VAL A 10 16.66 29.06 8.12
C VAL A 10 15.66 28.66 7.03
N PHE A 11 14.40 28.45 7.42
CA PHE A 11 13.29 28.08 6.54
C PHE A 11 12.03 28.84 6.96
N THR A 12 11.19 29.19 5.99
CA THR A 12 9.91 29.90 6.20
C THR A 12 8.72 28.96 6.16
N GLU A 13 8.88 27.78 5.55
CA GLU A 13 7.80 26.84 5.28
C GLU A 13 8.16 25.42 5.72
N LYS A 14 7.13 24.63 6.03
CA LYS A 14 7.24 23.20 6.31
C LYS A 14 6.31 22.45 5.36
N VAL A 15 6.90 21.72 4.40
CA VAL A 15 6.14 20.86 3.49
C VAL A 15 5.91 19.52 4.19
N PHE A 16 4.64 19.16 4.41
CA PHE A 16 4.29 17.86 4.95
C PHE A 16 4.45 16.79 3.87
N GLY A 17 5.38 15.88 4.10
CA GLY A 17 5.52 14.68 3.30
C GLY A 17 4.36 13.68 3.51
N PRO A 18 4.40 12.55 2.80
CA PRO A 18 3.38 11.49 2.89
C PRO A 18 3.24 10.82 4.28
N GLY A 19 4.23 11.02 5.15
CA GLY A 19 4.44 10.26 6.38
C GLY A 19 4.84 8.80 6.09
N GLY A 20 4.65 7.93 7.07
CA GLY A 20 4.94 6.49 6.95
C GLY A 20 6.41 6.14 7.18
N ILE A 21 6.79 4.96 6.71
CA ILE A 21 8.11 4.36 6.86
C ILE A 21 8.77 4.26 5.47
N PRO A 22 10.10 4.43 5.34
CA PRO A 22 10.79 4.28 4.05
C PRO A 22 10.44 2.98 3.33
N LEU A 23 10.03 3.10 2.07
CA LEU A 23 9.64 1.98 1.22
C LEU A 23 10.80 0.99 1.05
N GLY A 24 10.55 -0.29 1.36
CA GLY A 24 11.54 -1.38 1.30
C GLY A 24 12.23 -1.69 2.63
N SER A 25 12.01 -0.92 3.68
CA SER A 25 12.57 -1.20 5.01
C SER A 25 11.90 -2.37 5.74
N GLN A 26 10.66 -2.75 5.37
CA GLN A 26 9.87 -3.79 6.05
C GLN A 26 9.64 -5.05 5.18
N GLY A 27 10.54 -5.31 4.23
CA GLY A 27 10.46 -6.50 3.37
C GLY A 27 9.40 -6.40 2.26
N ARG A 28 9.10 -7.55 1.63
CA ARG A 28 8.20 -7.65 0.47
C ARG A 28 6.86 -8.24 0.85
N VAL A 29 5.82 -7.81 0.14
CA VAL A 29 4.45 -8.34 0.25
C VAL A 29 3.85 -8.53 -1.14
N ASN A 30 2.97 -9.51 -1.28
CA ASN A 30 2.23 -9.75 -2.51
C ASN A 30 0.85 -9.11 -2.37
N CYS A 31 0.63 -7.99 -3.06
CA CYS A 31 -0.63 -7.25 -2.99
C CYS A 31 -1.55 -7.67 -4.13
N PHE A 32 -2.73 -8.18 -3.80
CA PHE A 32 -3.79 -8.42 -4.78
C PHE A 32 -4.67 -7.17 -4.90
N VAL A 33 -4.67 -6.57 -6.09
CA VAL A 33 -5.37 -5.30 -6.39
C VAL A 33 -6.40 -5.53 -7.49
N ASP A 34 -7.61 -5.87 -7.07
CA ASP A 34 -8.77 -6.14 -7.92
C ASP A 34 -9.84 -5.03 -7.89
N SER A 35 -9.67 -4.07 -6.99
CA SER A 35 -10.66 -3.08 -6.61
C SER A 35 -10.00 -1.88 -5.94
N ASP A 36 -10.79 -0.84 -5.70
CA ASP A 36 -10.41 0.33 -4.89
C ASP A 36 -10.00 -0.06 -3.46
N GLU A 37 -10.66 -1.07 -2.89
CA GLU A 37 -10.30 -1.65 -1.61
C GLU A 37 -8.89 -2.28 -1.64
N GLY A 38 -8.59 -3.10 -2.66
CA GLY A 38 -7.25 -3.66 -2.88
C GLY A 38 -6.18 -2.58 -3.10
N LEU A 39 -6.53 -1.51 -3.83
CA LEU A 39 -5.65 -0.37 -4.07
C LEU A 39 -5.30 0.35 -2.76
N ALA A 40 -6.30 0.61 -1.92
CA ALA A 40 -6.12 1.21 -0.60
C ALA A 40 -5.28 0.32 0.33
N ALA A 41 -5.55 -0.99 0.35
CA ALA A 41 -4.78 -1.96 1.13
C ALA A 41 -3.29 -1.99 0.72
N CYS A 42 -3.02 -2.05 -0.59
CA CYS A 42 -1.66 -2.03 -1.13
C CYS A 42 -0.93 -0.74 -0.72
N TRP A 43 -1.57 0.42 -0.87
CA TRP A 43 -0.98 1.70 -0.49
C TRP A 43 -0.69 1.82 1.01
N LEU A 44 -1.56 1.30 1.87
CA LEU A 44 -1.32 1.28 3.32
C LEU A 44 -0.11 0.42 3.69
N MET A 45 0.12 -0.69 2.97
CA MET A 45 1.32 -1.50 3.17
C MET A 45 2.58 -0.80 2.67
N MET A 46 2.51 -0.07 1.55
CA MET A 46 3.61 0.80 1.11
C MET A 46 3.95 1.85 2.18
N LYS A 47 2.93 2.46 2.81
CA LYS A 47 3.13 3.40 3.93
C LYS A 47 3.77 2.79 5.17
N ARG A 48 3.65 1.47 5.34
CA ARG A 48 4.35 0.72 6.39
C ARG A 48 5.74 0.27 5.97
N GLY A 49 6.27 0.74 4.85
CA GLY A 49 7.63 0.44 4.41
C GLY A 49 7.78 -0.90 3.70
N CYS A 50 6.68 -1.61 3.39
CA CYS A 50 6.72 -2.85 2.63
C CYS A 50 6.82 -2.56 1.13
N THR A 51 7.69 -3.28 0.42
CA THR A 51 7.77 -3.25 -1.05
C THR A 51 6.70 -4.17 -1.65
N PRO A 52 5.74 -3.64 -2.42
CA PRO A 52 4.70 -4.47 -3.00
C PRO A 52 5.16 -5.12 -4.30
N ASN A 53 4.93 -6.43 -4.42
CA ASN A 53 4.69 -7.07 -5.70
C ASN A 53 3.20 -6.95 -5.98
N ILE A 54 2.82 -6.13 -6.97
CA ILE A 54 1.43 -5.76 -7.23
C ILE A 54 0.87 -6.72 -8.27
N TYR A 55 0.01 -7.63 -7.84
CA TYR A 55 -0.78 -8.50 -8.70
C TYR A 55 -2.13 -7.83 -8.92
N HIS A 56 -2.46 -7.45 -10.17
CA HIS A 56 -3.61 -6.57 -10.41
C HIS A 56 -4.49 -7.02 -11.56
N THR A 57 -5.80 -6.77 -11.42
CA THR A 57 -6.80 -6.93 -12.49
C THR A 57 -7.26 -5.57 -13.05
N ILE A 58 -7.14 -4.51 -12.24
CA ILE A 58 -7.48 -3.11 -12.57
C ILE A 58 -6.21 -2.25 -12.80
N SER A 59 -6.38 -0.97 -13.13
CA SER A 59 -5.25 -0.03 -13.22
C SER A 59 -4.70 0.30 -11.84
N VAL A 60 -3.37 0.35 -11.74
CA VAL A 60 -2.63 0.60 -10.49
C VAL A 60 -1.56 1.67 -10.63
N ASP A 61 -1.54 2.40 -11.75
CA ASP A 61 -0.50 3.38 -12.06
C ASP A 61 -0.48 4.56 -11.06
N ALA A 62 -1.62 4.82 -10.41
CA ALA A 62 -1.71 5.80 -9.32
C ALA A 62 -0.79 5.48 -8.13
N LEU A 63 -0.32 4.23 -7.97
CA LEU A 63 0.63 3.86 -6.94
C LEU A 63 2.07 4.30 -7.25
N ASP A 64 2.41 4.54 -8.51
CA ASP A 64 3.79 4.87 -8.92
C ASP A 64 4.28 6.17 -8.26
N LYS A 65 3.41 7.15 -8.05
CA LYS A 65 3.78 8.40 -7.37
C LYS A 65 4.21 8.21 -5.91
N TRP A 66 3.80 7.10 -5.29
CA TRP A 66 4.14 6.75 -3.90
C TRP A 66 5.37 5.87 -3.79
N SER A 67 6.04 5.56 -4.91
CA SER A 67 7.24 4.74 -4.91
C SER A 67 8.52 5.52 -4.63
N TYR A 68 8.47 6.86 -4.65
CA TYR A 68 9.61 7.76 -4.38
C TYR A 68 10.89 7.37 -5.14
N GLY A 69 10.75 7.10 -6.44
CA GLY A 69 11.87 6.73 -7.32
C GLY A 69 12.15 5.22 -7.40
N ASN A 70 11.47 4.39 -6.60
CA ASN A 70 11.56 2.94 -6.72
C ASN A 70 10.69 2.42 -7.87
N LYS A 71 11.18 1.44 -8.61
CA LYS A 71 10.36 0.76 -9.64
C LYS A 71 9.45 -0.27 -8.98
N LEU A 72 8.14 -0.09 -9.09
CA LEU A 72 7.15 -1.06 -8.60
C LEU A 72 7.05 -2.26 -9.54
N LYS A 73 7.01 -3.47 -8.98
CA LYS A 73 6.76 -4.71 -9.74
C LYS A 73 5.25 -4.86 -9.92
N LYS A 74 4.76 -4.67 -11.13
CA LYS A 74 3.34 -4.78 -11.51
C LYS A 74 3.15 -6.03 -12.38
N ILE A 75 2.25 -6.92 -12.00
CA ILE A 75 1.98 -8.21 -12.62
C ILE A 75 0.47 -8.29 -12.88
N ARG A 76 0.07 -8.36 -14.15
CA ARG A 76 -1.35 -8.49 -14.48
C ARG A 76 -1.79 -9.95 -14.30
N VAL A 77 -2.86 -10.15 -13.54
CA VAL A 77 -3.48 -11.46 -13.30
C VAL A 77 -4.98 -11.38 -13.57
N LYS A 78 -5.66 -12.52 -13.63
CA LYS A 78 -7.12 -12.61 -13.74
C LYS A 78 -7.76 -12.83 -12.39
N SER A 79 -7.09 -13.57 -11.51
CA SER A 79 -7.63 -13.94 -10.22
C SER A 79 -6.53 -14.15 -9.18
N ILE A 80 -6.92 -14.40 -7.94
CA ILE A 80 -6.00 -14.48 -6.81
C ILE A 80 -5.16 -15.76 -6.80
N GLU A 81 -5.61 -16.81 -7.49
CA GLU A 81 -4.90 -18.10 -7.61
C GLU A 81 -3.57 -17.96 -8.38
N GLU A 82 -3.39 -16.89 -9.16
CA GLU A 82 -2.15 -16.59 -9.87
C GLU A 82 -1.14 -15.80 -9.01
N VAL A 83 -1.51 -15.43 -7.78
CA VAL A 83 -0.65 -14.69 -6.86
C VAL A 83 0.38 -15.65 -6.24
N GLY A 84 1.65 -15.27 -6.28
CA GLY A 84 2.73 -16.06 -5.67
C GLY A 84 2.57 -16.15 -4.16
N SER A 85 2.96 -17.29 -3.58
CA SER A 85 2.90 -17.55 -2.13
C SER A 85 4.22 -17.33 -1.39
N ASP A 86 5.22 -16.74 -2.06
CA ASP A 86 6.58 -16.49 -1.58
C ASP A 86 6.67 -15.36 -0.55
N HIS A 87 5.64 -14.51 -0.46
CA HIS A 87 5.53 -13.41 0.49
C HIS A 87 4.12 -13.32 1.07
N PRO A 88 3.93 -12.62 2.22
CA PRO A 88 2.61 -12.40 2.78
C PRO A 88 1.64 -11.78 1.77
N LEU A 89 0.43 -12.33 1.71
CA LEU A 89 -0.64 -11.82 0.86
C LEU A 89 -1.27 -10.59 1.50
N VAL A 90 -1.52 -9.55 0.71
CA VAL A 90 -2.29 -8.38 1.11
C VAL A 90 -3.57 -8.34 0.30
N VAL A 91 -4.71 -8.27 0.99
CA VAL A 91 -6.05 -8.25 0.40
C VAL A 91 -6.83 -7.00 0.78
N GLY A 92 -7.77 -6.63 -0.08
CA GLY A 92 -8.73 -5.55 0.12
C GLY A 92 -9.98 -5.96 0.89
N ASP A 93 -9.97 -7.06 1.63
CA ASP A 93 -11.18 -7.54 2.31
C ASP A 93 -11.67 -6.58 3.40
N ARG A 94 -13.01 -6.52 3.55
CA ARG A 94 -13.68 -5.83 4.65
C ARG A 94 -14.63 -6.75 5.40
N LEU A 95 -14.61 -6.66 6.73
CA LEU A 95 -15.45 -7.52 7.58
C LEU A 95 -16.94 -7.41 7.25
N GLU A 96 -17.44 -6.20 7.02
CA GLU A 96 -18.87 -5.95 6.74
C GLU A 96 -19.35 -6.42 5.36
N LYS A 97 -18.45 -6.46 4.37
CA LYS A 97 -18.78 -6.80 2.96
C LYS A 97 -18.44 -8.25 2.65
N ASP A 98 -17.28 -8.68 3.10
CA ASP A 98 -16.61 -9.91 2.68
C ASP A 98 -16.64 -10.99 3.76
N GLY A 99 -16.89 -10.62 5.02
CA GLY A 99 -16.74 -11.51 6.17
C GLY A 99 -15.28 -11.88 6.43
N ILE A 100 -15.07 -12.99 7.13
CA ILE A 100 -13.74 -13.57 7.34
C ILE A 100 -13.50 -14.61 6.24
N LYS A 101 -12.66 -14.26 5.27
CA LYS A 101 -12.21 -15.17 4.21
C LYS A 101 -10.93 -15.90 4.62
N ARG A 102 -10.76 -17.09 4.04
CA ARG A 102 -9.53 -17.89 4.18
C ARG A 102 -8.87 -17.99 2.81
N TYR A 103 -7.56 -17.78 2.78
CA TYR A 103 -6.75 -17.88 1.58
C TYR A 103 -5.73 -18.99 1.77
N ASP A 104 -6.11 -20.18 1.31
CA ASP A 104 -5.24 -21.35 1.40
C ASP A 104 -4.02 -21.17 0.47
N GLY A 105 -2.88 -21.72 0.88
CA GLY A 105 -1.61 -21.57 0.15
C GLY A 105 -0.76 -20.37 0.58
N PHE A 106 -1.26 -19.50 1.44
CA PHE A 106 -0.49 -18.36 1.99
C PHE A 106 -0.18 -18.56 3.47
N ALA A 107 1.09 -18.38 3.85
CA ALA A 107 1.51 -18.47 5.24
C ALA A 107 0.97 -17.32 6.10
N THR A 108 0.74 -16.14 5.50
CA THR A 108 0.23 -14.96 6.19
C THR A 108 -0.61 -14.13 5.24
N VAL A 109 -1.77 -13.69 5.71
CA VAL A 109 -2.68 -12.78 5.01
C VAL A 109 -2.85 -11.53 5.84
N LEU A 110 -2.67 -10.38 5.21
CA LEU A 110 -2.82 -9.06 5.79
C LEU A 110 -4.05 -8.40 5.14
N ALA A 111 -4.99 -7.94 5.97
CA ALA A 111 -6.15 -7.18 5.54
C ALA A 111 -6.12 -5.78 6.22
N PRO A 112 -5.31 -4.84 5.71
CA PRO A 112 -5.07 -3.55 6.37
C PRO A 112 -6.32 -2.68 6.52
N ILE A 113 -7.34 -2.94 5.71
CA ILE A 113 -8.60 -2.20 5.65
C ILE A 113 -9.79 -3.01 6.20
N ILE A 114 -9.55 -4.12 6.91
CA ILE A 114 -10.61 -5.04 7.36
C ILE A 114 -11.74 -4.35 8.14
N ALA A 115 -11.40 -3.31 8.90
CA ALA A 115 -12.32 -2.53 9.72
C ALA A 115 -12.68 -1.15 9.10
N PHE A 116 -12.28 -0.87 7.86
CA PHE A 116 -12.55 0.42 7.24
C PHE A 116 -13.97 0.48 6.71
N THR A 117 -14.56 1.66 6.86
CA THR A 117 -15.80 2.04 6.18
C THR A 117 -15.55 2.34 4.70
N LYS A 118 -16.62 2.36 3.90
CA LYS A 118 -16.55 2.74 2.49
C LYS A 118 -16.02 4.18 2.30
N ASP A 119 -16.37 5.09 3.20
CA ASP A 119 -15.94 6.49 3.12
C ASP A 119 -14.44 6.64 3.40
N GLU A 120 -13.89 5.88 4.35
CA GLU A 120 -12.44 5.86 4.61
C GLU A 120 -11.65 5.30 3.44
N ILE A 121 -12.18 4.29 2.75
CA ILE A 121 -11.59 3.78 1.50
C ILE A 121 -11.63 4.86 0.43
N ASN A 122 -12.78 5.50 0.20
CA ASN A 122 -12.93 6.55 -0.80
C ASN A 122 -11.95 7.71 -0.54
N GLN A 123 -11.77 8.10 0.73
CA GLN A 123 -10.78 9.10 1.12
C GLN A 123 -9.35 8.65 0.84
N SER A 124 -9.04 7.37 1.08
CA SER A 124 -7.73 6.79 0.78
C SER A 124 -7.46 6.78 -0.73
N VAL A 125 -8.41 6.30 -1.54
CA VAL A 125 -8.32 6.29 -3.01
C VAL A 125 -8.21 7.71 -3.57
N LYS A 126 -8.97 8.67 -3.02
CA LYS A 126 -8.85 10.08 -3.41
C LYS A 126 -7.43 10.61 -3.16
N LYS A 127 -6.84 10.33 -2.00
CA LYS A 127 -5.43 10.69 -1.72
C LYS A 127 -4.49 10.01 -2.72
N ILE A 128 -4.69 8.71 -2.99
CA ILE A 128 -3.89 7.96 -3.95
C ILE A 128 -3.95 8.57 -5.36
N ASN A 129 -5.05 9.22 -5.73
CA ASN A 129 -5.21 9.86 -7.04
C ASN A 129 -4.88 11.36 -7.09
N THR A 130 -4.75 12.04 -5.95
CA THR A 130 -4.42 13.48 -5.87
C THR A 130 -2.92 13.74 -5.96
#